data_AF-A0A523T454-F1
#
_entry.id   AF-A0A523T454-F1
#
_cell.length_a   1.000
_cell.length_b   1.000
_cell.length_c   1.000
_cell.angle_alpha   90.00
_cell.angle_beta   90.00
_cell.angle_gamma   90.00
#
_symmetry.space_group_name_H-M   'P 1'
#
loop_
_entity.id
_entity.type
_entity.pdbx_description
1 polymer ?
#
loop_
_entity_poly.entity_id
_entity_poly.type
_entity_poly.pdbx_seq_one_letter_code
_entity_poly.pdbx_strand_id
1 'polypeptide(L)'
;MARRNKRRLRLFPKQGYIMLLIGILLGFMIFLAVSAITSTGGGGGAGQEGLPSSITFDFMCTSEKQAWIEEVTPRFEQWFFERFNITVNVELDVRGSHDTVNQILWGAQPTAWSPASSLWIPYLNDEWLRAGGAQEIATDSTPLVLSPLVIAGWASFFEENNVTGFQDLYQLAMDGIDYKYGHPDPLLSNGGVMAEVLEFADALDKTPDQFVIDDFTDESARDFVRTIESKAVNYEKSTGFFG
;
A
#
# COMPACT_ATOMS: atom_id res chain seq x y z
N MET A 1 -16.25 -93.25 7.65
CA MET A 1 -17.47 -92.64 7.08
C MET A 1 -17.60 -91.21 7.57
N ALA A 2 -17.60 -90.24 6.67
CA ALA A 2 -17.56 -88.80 6.94
C ALA A 2 -18.97 -88.21 7.18
N ARG A 3 -19.07 -87.22 8.08
CA ARG A 3 -20.24 -86.32 8.14
C ARG A 3 -19.79 -84.86 8.19
N ARG A 4 -19.83 -84.22 7.02
CA ARG A 4 -19.61 -82.78 6.79
C ARG A 4 -20.80 -81.98 7.33
N ASN A 5 -20.56 -81.04 8.24
CA ASN A 5 -21.58 -80.13 8.75
C ASN A 5 -21.63 -78.87 7.86
N LYS A 6 -22.69 -78.69 7.05
CA LYS A 6 -22.91 -77.50 6.22
C LYS A 6 -23.58 -76.40 7.06
N ARG A 7 -22.84 -75.33 7.41
CA ARG A 7 -23.44 -74.06 7.88
C ARG A 7 -24.07 -73.35 6.67
N ARG A 8 -25.38 -73.12 6.69
CA ARG A 8 -26.07 -72.25 5.72
C ARG A 8 -25.77 -70.78 6.08
N LEU A 9 -25.03 -70.06 5.25
CA LEU A 9 -24.98 -68.60 5.30
C LEU A 9 -26.35 -68.04 4.91
N ARG A 10 -26.95 -67.21 5.78
CA ARG A 10 -28.14 -66.42 5.44
C ARG A 10 -27.66 -65.18 4.67
N LEU A 11 -27.95 -65.12 3.38
CA LEU A 11 -27.47 -64.09 2.44
C LEU A 11 -28.49 -62.96 2.19
N PHE A 12 -29.46 -62.75 3.09
CA PHE A 12 -30.49 -61.71 2.92
C PHE A 12 -30.46 -60.73 4.08
N PRO A 13 -30.17 -59.43 3.85
CA PRO A 13 -30.26 -58.41 4.89
C PRO A 13 -31.71 -58.31 5.38
N LYS A 14 -31.88 -58.15 6.70
CA LYS A 14 -33.21 -57.99 7.32
C LYS A 14 -33.93 -56.81 6.66
N GLN A 15 -35.22 -56.95 6.36
CA GLN A 15 -36.04 -55.98 5.61
C GLN A 15 -35.89 -54.52 6.08
N GLY A 16 -35.57 -54.27 7.36
CA GLY A 16 -35.30 -52.93 7.89
C GLY A 16 -34.06 -52.23 7.29
N TYR A 17 -33.01 -52.96 6.94
CA TYR A 17 -31.82 -52.35 6.30
C TYR A 17 -32.08 -51.92 4.86
N ILE A 18 -32.95 -52.64 4.16
CA ILE A 18 -33.36 -52.31 2.79
C ILE A 18 -34.19 -51.02 2.79
N MET A 19 -35.12 -50.87 3.75
CA MET A 19 -35.91 -49.64 3.90
C MET A 19 -35.04 -48.42 4.24
N LEU A 20 -34.03 -48.58 5.10
CA LEU A 20 -33.11 -47.50 5.45
C LEU A 20 -32.26 -47.06 4.25
N LEU A 21 -31.73 -48.01 3.47
CA LEU A 21 -30.98 -47.72 2.25
C LEU A 21 -31.82 -46.99 1.20
N ILE A 22 -33.07 -47.41 1.00
CA ILE A 22 -34.01 -46.76 0.10
C ILE A 22 -34.30 -45.32 0.56
N GLY A 23 -34.50 -45.12 1.86
CA GLY A 23 -34.73 -43.79 2.44
C GLY A 23 -33.55 -42.83 2.22
N ILE A 24 -32.32 -43.30 2.43
CA ILE A 24 -31.10 -42.50 2.19
C ILE A 24 -30.97 -42.13 0.70
N LEU A 25 -31.23 -43.10 -0.19
CA LEU A 25 -31.09 -42.90 -1.63
C LEU A 25 -32.14 -41.92 -2.16
N LEU A 26 -33.38 -42.00 -1.66
CA LEU A 26 -34.43 -41.02 -1.96
C LEU A 26 -34.11 -39.63 -1.42
N GLY A 27 -33.58 -39.53 -0.20
CA GLY A 27 -33.15 -38.25 0.37
C GLY A 27 -32.03 -37.59 -0.44
N PHE A 28 -31.05 -38.39 -0.89
CA PHE A 28 -29.95 -37.91 -1.74
C PHE A 28 -30.45 -37.44 -3.11
N MET A 29 -31.39 -38.16 -3.72
CA MET A 29 -32.01 -37.77 -5.00
C MET A 29 -32.80 -36.46 -4.88
N ILE A 30 -33.55 -36.27 -3.80
CA ILE A 30 -34.29 -35.02 -3.54
C ILE A 30 -33.31 -33.86 -3.31
N PHE A 31 -32.25 -34.09 -2.54
CA PHE A 31 -31.20 -33.08 -2.32
C PHE A 31 -30.54 -32.63 -3.63
N LEU A 32 -30.19 -33.58 -4.52
CA LEU A 32 -29.62 -33.26 -5.84
C LEU A 32 -30.60 -32.49 -6.72
N ALA A 33 -31.89 -32.86 -6.72
CA ALA A 33 -32.91 -32.16 -7.49
C ALA A 33 -33.12 -30.71 -6.99
N VAL A 34 -33.18 -30.51 -5.67
CA VAL A 34 -33.29 -29.16 -5.09
C VAL A 34 -32.04 -28.34 -5.38
N SER A 35 -30.85 -28.93 -5.24
CA SER A 35 -29.58 -28.26 -5.52
C SER A 35 -29.45 -27.83 -6.98
N ALA A 36 -29.94 -28.64 -7.93
CA ALA A 36 -29.90 -28.31 -9.35
C ALA A 36 -30.86 -27.16 -9.72
N ILE A 37 -31.99 -27.04 -9.03
CA ILE A 37 -32.98 -25.97 -9.23
C ILE A 37 -32.50 -24.66 -8.58
N THR A 38 -31.85 -24.73 -7.41
CA THR A 38 -31.29 -23.53 -6.77
C THR A 38 -30.02 -23.03 -7.46
N SER A 39 -29.24 -23.92 -8.08
CA SER A 39 -28.02 -23.54 -8.83
C SER A 39 -28.31 -22.96 -10.22
N THR A 40 -29.53 -23.08 -10.76
CA THR A 40 -29.91 -22.54 -12.07
C THR A 40 -30.44 -21.11 -12.02
N GLY A 41 -30.46 -20.46 -10.85
CA GLY A 41 -30.89 -19.06 -10.66
C GLY A 41 -29.82 -17.98 -10.91
N GLY A 42 -28.58 -18.36 -11.24
CA GLY A 42 -27.48 -17.43 -11.52
C GLY A 42 -27.09 -17.44 -13.00
N GLY A 43 -27.96 -16.93 -13.87
CA GLY A 43 -27.65 -16.74 -15.28
C GLY A 43 -26.72 -15.54 -15.51
N GLY A 44 -25.43 -15.81 -15.61
CA GLY A 44 -24.40 -14.89 -16.12
C GLY A 44 -23.54 -15.65 -17.14
N GLY A 45 -23.28 -15.03 -18.29
CA GLY A 45 -22.79 -15.68 -19.50
C GLY A 45 -21.49 -16.48 -19.35
N ALA A 46 -21.28 -17.39 -20.30
CA ALA A 46 -20.11 -18.24 -20.42
C ALA A 46 -18.82 -17.41 -20.53
N GLY A 47 -18.18 -17.15 -19.40
CA GLY A 47 -16.74 -16.90 -19.29
C GLY A 47 -16.00 -18.24 -19.31
N GLN A 48 -14.82 -18.27 -19.92
CA GLN A 48 -13.85 -19.37 -19.82
C GLN A 48 -13.80 -19.91 -18.38
N GLU A 49 -13.99 -21.22 -18.22
CA GLU A 49 -14.04 -21.89 -16.92
C GLU A 49 -12.86 -21.46 -16.02
N GLY A 50 -13.18 -20.78 -14.91
CA GLY A 50 -12.26 -20.49 -13.81
C GLY A 50 -12.01 -19.02 -13.48
N LEU A 51 -12.36 -18.07 -14.36
CA LEU A 51 -12.15 -16.64 -14.07
C LEU A 51 -13.44 -15.97 -13.58
N PRO A 52 -13.37 -15.15 -12.51
CA PRO A 52 -14.53 -14.42 -12.02
C PRO A 52 -14.98 -13.38 -13.05
N SER A 53 -16.29 -13.14 -13.15
CA SER A 53 -16.85 -12.10 -14.02
C SER A 53 -16.56 -10.67 -13.52
N SER A 54 -16.21 -10.54 -12.24
CA SER A 54 -15.88 -9.25 -11.61
C SER A 54 -14.83 -9.42 -10.52
N ILE A 55 -13.92 -8.46 -10.39
CA ILE A 55 -12.89 -8.39 -9.35
C ILE A 55 -12.90 -6.97 -8.76
N THR A 56 -12.81 -6.88 -7.44
CA THR A 56 -12.50 -5.63 -6.74
C THR A 56 -11.12 -5.76 -6.13
N PHE A 57 -10.30 -4.73 -6.22
CA PHE A 57 -9.04 -4.70 -5.50
C PHE A 57 -8.75 -3.34 -4.90
N ASP A 58 -8.11 -3.38 -3.73
CA ASP A 58 -7.72 -2.20 -2.97
C ASP A 58 -6.39 -1.68 -3.48
N PHE A 59 -6.35 -0.41 -3.84
CA PHE A 59 -5.15 0.32 -4.17
C PHE A 59 -4.91 1.42 -3.13
N MET A 60 -3.94 1.15 -2.25
CA MET A 60 -3.50 2.09 -1.23
C MET A 60 -2.46 3.06 -1.79
N CYS A 61 -2.76 4.35 -1.82
CA CYS A 61 -1.88 5.37 -2.38
C CYS A 61 -1.92 6.67 -1.57
N THR A 62 -1.11 7.64 -1.98
CA THR A 62 -0.99 8.91 -1.27
C THR A 62 -1.82 10.03 -1.89
N SER A 63 -2.11 11.07 -1.12
CA SER A 63 -2.92 12.21 -1.58
C SER A 63 -2.31 12.94 -2.77
N GLU A 64 -0.98 12.97 -2.88
CA GLU A 64 -0.26 13.51 -4.04
C GLU A 64 -0.57 12.72 -5.32
N LYS A 65 -1.05 11.49 -5.20
CA LYS A 65 -1.40 10.62 -6.31
C LYS A 65 -2.89 10.56 -6.63
N GLN A 66 -3.74 10.98 -5.71
CA GLN A 66 -5.19 10.79 -5.83
C GLN A 66 -5.74 11.27 -7.17
N ALA A 67 -5.50 12.54 -7.52
CA ALA A 67 -6.12 13.15 -8.70
C ALA A 67 -5.73 12.45 -10.02
N TRP A 68 -4.47 12.04 -10.19
CA TRP A 68 -4.06 11.36 -11.42
C TRP A 68 -4.49 9.90 -11.43
N ILE A 69 -4.53 9.23 -10.27
CA ILE A 69 -5.04 7.85 -10.19
C ILE A 69 -6.54 7.82 -10.50
N GLU A 70 -7.33 8.71 -9.90
CA GLU A 70 -8.77 8.84 -10.18
C GLU A 70 -9.04 9.11 -11.67
N GLU A 71 -8.21 9.91 -12.34
CA GLU A 71 -8.34 10.19 -13.77
C GLU A 71 -8.01 8.98 -14.66
N VAL A 72 -7.04 8.13 -14.28
CA VAL A 72 -6.64 6.97 -15.09
C VAL A 72 -7.44 5.70 -14.80
N THR A 73 -8.01 5.56 -13.59
CA THR A 73 -8.76 4.37 -13.16
C THR A 73 -9.87 3.98 -14.14
N PRO A 74 -10.76 4.87 -14.61
CA PRO A 74 -11.83 4.49 -15.54
C PRO A 74 -11.29 3.92 -16.86
N ARG A 75 -10.15 4.45 -17.35
CA ARG A 75 -9.50 3.97 -18.58
C ARG A 75 -8.88 2.60 -18.36
N PHE A 76 -8.30 2.37 -17.19
CA PHE A 76 -7.76 1.06 -16.80
C PHE A 76 -8.87 0.00 -16.69
N GLU A 77 -9.97 0.31 -16.01
CA GLU A 77 -11.11 -0.60 -15.85
C GLU A 77 -11.71 -0.98 -17.21
N GLN A 78 -11.89 0.01 -18.10
CA GLN A 78 -12.37 -0.23 -19.47
C GLN A 78 -11.38 -1.11 -20.26
N TRP A 79 -10.09 -0.76 -20.25
CA TRP A 79 -9.05 -1.52 -20.94
C TRP A 79 -8.99 -2.98 -20.46
N PHE A 80 -9.13 -3.20 -19.14
CA PHE A 80 -9.12 -4.53 -18.55
C PHE A 80 -10.33 -5.35 -18.99
N PHE A 81 -11.51 -4.74 -18.97
CA PHE A 81 -12.73 -5.38 -19.46
C PHE A 81 -12.64 -5.75 -20.94
N GLU A 82 -12.20 -4.83 -21.80
CA GLU A 82 -12.04 -5.09 -23.24
C GLU A 82 -11.05 -6.23 -23.53
N ARG A 83 -10.03 -6.39 -22.69
CA ARG A 83 -8.96 -7.38 -22.90
C ARG A 83 -9.26 -8.75 -22.31
N PHE A 84 -9.91 -8.78 -21.14
CA PHE A 84 -10.09 -10.01 -20.36
C PHE A 84 -11.55 -10.40 -20.18
N ASN A 85 -12.51 -9.55 -20.56
CA ASN A 85 -13.93 -9.72 -20.32
C ASN A 85 -14.27 -9.93 -18.83
N ILE A 86 -13.53 -9.23 -17.97
CA ILE A 86 -13.69 -9.21 -16.51
C ILE A 86 -13.90 -7.76 -16.09
N THR A 87 -14.97 -7.50 -15.35
CA THR A 87 -15.19 -6.17 -14.76
C THR A 87 -14.25 -5.97 -13.58
N VAL A 88 -13.43 -4.92 -13.61
CA VAL A 88 -12.58 -4.55 -12.48
C VAL A 88 -13.15 -3.31 -11.82
N ASN A 89 -13.12 -3.29 -10.49
CA ASN A 89 -13.39 -2.10 -9.69
C ASN A 89 -12.17 -1.81 -8.82
N VAL A 90 -11.60 -0.61 -8.97
CA VAL A 90 -10.46 -0.17 -8.16
C VAL A 90 -10.97 0.66 -6.97
N GLU A 91 -10.75 0.16 -5.75
CA GLU A 91 -11.04 0.91 -4.53
C GLU A 91 -9.78 1.65 -4.08
N LEU A 92 -9.83 2.99 -4.11
CA LEU A 92 -8.70 3.83 -3.70
C LEU A 92 -8.75 4.13 -2.21
N ASP A 93 -7.69 3.72 -1.50
CA ASP A 93 -7.46 4.09 -0.09
C ASP A 93 -6.36 5.16 -0.02
N VAL A 94 -6.75 6.42 0.13
CA VAL A 94 -5.85 7.58 0.07
C VAL A 94 -5.43 8.02 1.48
N ARG A 95 -4.13 7.96 1.76
CA ARG A 95 -3.55 8.26 3.10
C ARG A 95 -2.19 8.95 3.01
N GLY A 96 -1.67 9.44 4.14
CA GLY A 96 -0.28 9.89 4.22
C GLY A 96 0.68 8.70 4.09
N SER A 97 1.89 8.90 3.55
CA SER A 97 2.84 7.79 3.31
C SER A 97 3.15 7.00 4.59
N HIS A 98 3.38 7.69 5.70
CA HIS A 98 3.63 7.04 6.98
C HIS A 98 2.40 6.25 7.49
N ASP A 99 1.18 6.76 7.29
CA ASP A 99 -0.05 6.04 7.65
C ASP A 99 -0.20 4.77 6.82
N THR A 100 0.08 4.80 5.50
CA THR A 100 0.02 3.58 4.67
C THR A 100 0.95 2.47 5.17
N VAL A 101 2.16 2.83 5.63
CA VAL A 101 3.09 1.86 6.24
C VAL A 101 2.49 1.27 7.51
N ASN A 102 1.97 2.11 8.41
CA ASN A 102 1.34 1.66 9.65
C ASN A 102 0.14 0.74 9.40
N GLN A 103 -0.72 1.05 8.42
CA GLN A 103 -1.83 0.19 8.05
C GLN A 103 -1.35 -1.20 7.60
N ILE A 104 -0.32 -1.26 6.75
CA ILE A 104 0.25 -2.54 6.28
C ILE A 104 0.84 -3.33 7.46
N LEU A 105 1.60 -2.68 8.35
CA LEU A 105 2.15 -3.31 9.55
C LEU A 105 1.07 -3.80 10.52
N TRP A 106 -0.09 -3.14 10.56
CA TRP A 106 -1.27 -3.57 11.33
C TRP A 106 -2.13 -4.62 10.64
N GLY A 107 -1.73 -5.09 9.45
CA GLY A 107 -2.35 -6.20 8.76
C GLY A 107 -3.28 -5.81 7.60
N ALA A 108 -3.27 -4.55 7.16
CA ALA A 108 -3.85 -4.22 5.86
C ALA A 108 -3.13 -5.00 4.76
N GLN A 109 -3.88 -5.47 3.75
CA GLN A 109 -3.37 -6.27 2.64
C GLN A 109 -3.81 -5.65 1.32
N PRO A 110 -3.37 -4.42 0.99
CA PRO A 110 -3.73 -3.80 -0.27
C PRO A 110 -3.17 -4.62 -1.43
N THR A 111 -3.91 -4.69 -2.53
CA THR A 111 -3.45 -5.41 -3.73
C THR A 111 -2.35 -4.64 -4.44
N ALA A 112 -2.40 -3.31 -4.38
CA ALA A 112 -1.35 -2.43 -4.83
C ALA A 112 -1.07 -1.37 -3.76
N TRP A 113 0.22 -1.02 -3.59
CA TRP A 113 0.65 0.05 -2.70
C TRP A 113 1.58 0.99 -3.46
N SER A 114 1.31 2.30 -3.39
CA SER A 114 2.14 3.33 -4.00
C SER A 114 2.41 4.47 -3.02
N PRO A 115 3.55 4.43 -2.28
CA PRO A 115 3.93 5.49 -1.36
C PRO A 115 4.34 6.77 -2.11
N ALA A 116 4.44 7.90 -1.42
CA ALA A 116 4.83 9.18 -2.03
C ALA A 116 6.29 9.16 -2.53
N SER A 117 7.16 8.42 -1.83
CA SER A 117 8.59 8.25 -2.15
C SER A 117 9.01 6.80 -2.02
N SER A 118 10.03 6.40 -2.77
CA SER A 118 10.66 5.09 -2.64
C SER A 118 11.38 4.89 -1.30
N LEU A 119 11.66 5.96 -0.56
CA LEU A 119 12.24 5.90 0.79
C LEU A 119 11.38 5.08 1.78
N TRP A 120 10.06 5.05 1.57
CA TRP A 120 9.14 4.31 2.44
C TRP A 120 9.22 2.79 2.26
N ILE A 121 9.78 2.30 1.15
CA ILE A 121 9.91 0.87 0.86
C ILE A 121 10.93 0.19 1.78
N PRO A 122 12.20 0.64 1.86
CA PRO A 122 13.15 0.05 2.81
C PRO A 122 12.72 0.26 4.26
N TYR A 123 12.05 1.39 4.58
CA TYR A 123 11.47 1.61 5.91
C TYR A 123 10.40 0.57 6.27
N LEU A 124 9.43 0.33 5.38
CA LEU A 124 8.42 -0.72 5.58
C LEU A 124 9.05 -2.09 5.76
N ASN A 125 10.05 -2.43 4.93
CA ASN A 125 10.72 -3.73 5.01
C ASN A 125 11.48 -3.91 6.34
N ASP A 126 12.21 -2.90 6.81
CA ASP A 126 12.90 -2.94 8.11
C ASP A 126 11.91 -3.11 9.27
N GLU A 127 10.84 -2.32 9.31
CA GLU A 127 9.81 -2.43 10.36
C GLU A 127 9.06 -3.76 10.30
N TRP A 128 8.78 -4.29 9.10
CA TRP A 128 8.16 -5.60 8.90
C TRP A 128 9.04 -6.74 9.44
N LEU A 129 10.34 -6.71 9.15
CA LEU A 129 11.30 -7.70 9.65
C LEU A 129 11.44 -7.62 11.18
N ARG A 130 11.49 -6.40 11.74
CA ARG A 130 11.50 -6.17 13.20
C ARG A 130 10.24 -6.69 13.88
N ALA A 131 9.10 -6.60 13.21
CA ALA A 131 7.82 -7.16 13.67
C ALA A 131 7.76 -8.70 13.58
N GLY A 132 8.80 -9.37 13.09
CA GLY A 132 8.88 -10.83 12.98
C GLY A 132 8.56 -11.38 11.60
N GLY A 133 8.50 -10.53 10.57
CA GLY A 133 8.43 -10.96 9.18
C GLY A 133 9.61 -11.85 8.79
N ALA A 134 9.34 -12.94 8.06
CA ALA A 134 10.38 -13.89 7.66
C ALA A 134 11.28 -13.38 6.52
N GLN A 135 10.77 -12.46 5.73
CA GLN A 135 11.44 -11.84 4.58
C GLN A 135 10.84 -10.45 4.33
N GLU A 136 11.50 -9.64 3.51
CA GLU A 136 10.97 -8.36 3.03
C GLU A 136 9.58 -8.54 2.38
N ILE A 137 8.69 -7.58 2.63
CA ILE A 137 7.30 -7.63 2.15
C ILE A 137 7.12 -6.87 0.82
N ALA A 138 7.95 -5.87 0.57
CA ALA A 138 7.94 -5.06 -0.64
C ALA A 138 9.28 -5.20 -1.38
N THR A 139 9.42 -6.23 -2.21
CA THR A 139 10.66 -6.52 -2.97
C THR A 139 10.62 -6.01 -4.40
N ASP A 140 9.44 -5.98 -5.03
CA ASP A 140 9.28 -5.69 -6.45
C ASP A 140 8.67 -4.30 -6.66
N SER A 141 9.48 -3.27 -6.45
CA SER A 141 9.06 -1.87 -6.63
C SER A 141 9.54 -1.28 -7.97
N THR A 142 8.68 -0.49 -8.61
CA THR A 142 9.02 0.27 -9.83
C THR A 142 8.65 1.74 -9.65
N PRO A 143 9.60 2.68 -9.82
CA PRO A 143 9.28 4.11 -9.84
C PRO A 143 8.36 4.45 -11.02
N LEU A 144 7.18 5.01 -10.75
CA LEU A 144 6.21 5.39 -11.78
C LEU A 144 6.34 6.85 -12.21
N VAL A 145 6.64 7.74 -11.26
CA VAL A 145 6.70 9.19 -11.45
C VAL A 145 7.86 9.72 -10.62
N LEU A 146 8.59 10.70 -11.16
CA LEU A 146 9.59 11.48 -10.44
C LEU A 146 9.04 12.89 -10.25
N SER A 147 8.91 13.31 -9.00
CA SER A 147 8.57 14.68 -8.62
C SER A 147 9.80 15.35 -7.99
N PRO A 148 10.31 16.47 -8.53
CA PRO A 148 11.38 17.21 -7.88
C PRO A 148 10.88 17.82 -6.57
N LEU A 149 11.71 17.78 -5.53
CA LEU A 149 11.51 18.60 -4.33
C LEU A 149 12.25 19.92 -4.54
N VAL A 150 11.58 21.03 -4.23
CA VAL A 150 12.08 22.39 -4.47
C VAL A 150 11.84 23.26 -3.25
N ILE A 151 12.75 24.21 -3.01
CA ILE A 151 12.52 25.32 -2.10
C ILE A 151 11.79 26.41 -2.90
N ALA A 152 10.59 26.76 -2.48
CA ALA A 152 9.78 27.80 -3.12
C ALA A 152 9.74 29.06 -2.23
N GLY A 153 9.84 30.24 -2.84
CA GLY A 153 9.76 31.50 -2.12
C GLY A 153 9.58 32.69 -3.05
N TRP A 154 9.56 33.88 -2.47
CA TRP A 154 9.42 35.12 -3.23
C TRP A 154 10.66 35.38 -4.08
N ALA A 155 10.46 35.55 -5.39
CA ALA A 155 11.55 35.80 -6.33
C ALA A 155 12.45 36.96 -5.90
N SER A 156 11.86 38.06 -5.43
CA SER A 156 12.61 39.22 -4.94
C SER A 156 13.56 38.88 -3.79
N PHE A 157 13.13 38.02 -2.86
CA PHE A 157 13.96 37.61 -1.73
C PHE A 157 15.11 36.71 -2.18
N PHE A 158 14.83 35.78 -3.09
CA PHE A 158 15.82 34.84 -3.61
C PHE A 158 16.88 35.57 -4.43
N GLU A 159 16.47 36.51 -5.30
CA GLU A 159 17.37 37.31 -6.12
C GLU A 159 18.21 38.28 -5.28
N GLU A 160 17.61 38.98 -4.30
CA GLU A 160 18.34 39.93 -3.44
C GLU A 160 19.40 39.25 -2.58
N ASN A 161 19.12 38.03 -2.10
CA ASN A 161 19.98 37.29 -1.18
C ASN A 161 20.78 36.17 -1.86
N ASN A 162 20.64 35.99 -3.17
CA ASN A 162 21.26 34.92 -3.96
C ASN A 162 20.99 33.50 -3.40
N VAL A 163 19.75 33.23 -2.99
CA VAL A 163 19.37 31.92 -2.42
C VAL A 163 19.25 30.87 -3.53
N THR A 164 20.03 29.80 -3.41
CA THR A 164 20.04 28.65 -4.33
C THR A 164 19.79 27.31 -3.62
N GLY A 165 20.06 27.22 -2.32
CA GLY A 165 19.88 25.99 -1.52
C GLY A 165 19.74 26.25 -0.02
N PHE A 166 19.82 25.18 0.78
CA PHE A 166 19.73 25.30 2.24
C PHE A 166 20.97 25.95 2.83
N GLN A 167 22.14 25.76 2.22
CA GLN A 167 23.39 26.41 2.62
C GLN A 167 23.25 27.94 2.66
N ASP A 168 22.56 28.53 1.67
CA ASP A 168 22.33 29.96 1.61
C ASP A 168 21.35 30.39 2.71
N LEU A 169 20.27 29.63 2.94
CA LEU A 169 19.32 29.89 4.02
C LEU A 169 20.00 29.84 5.41
N TYR A 170 20.85 28.85 5.64
CA TYR A 170 21.68 28.74 6.84
C TYR A 170 22.57 29.98 7.01
N GLN A 171 23.25 30.41 5.95
CA GLN A 171 24.12 31.58 6.00
C GLN A 171 23.33 32.86 6.31
N LEU A 172 22.14 33.05 5.72
CA LEU A 172 21.26 34.17 6.04
C LEU A 172 20.85 34.17 7.52
N ALA A 173 20.52 33.00 8.08
CA ALA A 173 20.20 32.87 9.50
C ALA A 173 21.39 33.21 10.40
N MET A 174 22.60 32.76 10.03
CA MET A 174 23.85 33.08 10.74
C MET A 174 24.22 34.56 10.69
N ASP A 175 23.96 35.22 9.57
CA ASP A 175 24.19 36.66 9.37
C ASP A 175 23.12 37.54 10.03
N GLY A 176 22.09 36.93 10.64
CA GLY A 176 21.01 37.61 11.32
C GLY A 176 19.96 38.22 10.39
N ILE A 177 19.92 37.80 9.12
CA ILE A 177 18.88 38.17 8.17
C ILE A 177 17.61 37.39 8.51
N ASP A 178 16.49 38.11 8.65
CA ASP A 178 15.23 37.49 9.05
C ASP A 178 14.45 36.96 7.85
N TYR A 179 13.99 35.72 7.96
CA TYR A 179 13.11 35.07 7.00
C TYR A 179 12.25 34.04 7.73
N LYS A 180 11.17 33.62 7.06
CA LYS A 180 10.32 32.52 7.52
C LYS A 180 10.49 31.34 6.59
N TYR A 181 10.62 30.16 7.18
CA TYR A 181 10.73 28.90 6.48
C TYR A 181 9.56 27.97 6.85
N GLY A 182 9.29 26.97 6.03
CA GLY A 182 8.21 26.03 6.31
C GLY A 182 8.25 24.82 5.40
N HIS A 183 7.98 23.66 6.00
CA HIS A 183 7.70 22.39 5.36
C HIS A 183 6.55 21.69 6.12
N PRO A 184 5.94 20.61 5.60
CA PRO A 184 4.97 19.81 6.36
C PRO A 184 5.60 19.07 7.55
N ASP A 185 4.79 18.61 8.52
CA ASP A 185 5.28 17.81 9.66
C ASP A 185 6.02 16.52 9.19
N PRO A 186 7.32 16.35 9.51
CA PRO A 186 8.12 15.19 9.11
C PRO A 186 7.63 13.87 9.68
N LEU A 187 6.94 13.85 10.82
CA LEU A 187 6.39 12.61 11.39
C LEU A 187 5.14 12.12 10.66
N LEU A 188 4.50 12.99 9.87
CA LEU A 188 3.21 12.73 9.22
C LEU A 188 3.28 12.75 7.69
N SER A 189 4.18 13.54 7.12
CA SER A 189 4.22 13.84 5.69
C SER A 189 5.55 13.47 5.05
N ASN A 190 5.46 12.87 3.85
CA ASN A 190 6.61 12.63 2.99
C ASN A 190 7.40 13.91 2.67
N GLY A 191 6.71 15.04 2.44
CA GLY A 191 7.36 16.32 2.15
C GLY A 191 8.21 16.81 3.31
N GLY A 192 7.75 16.60 4.55
CA GLY A 192 8.51 16.94 5.76
C GLY A 192 9.74 16.06 5.93
N VAL A 193 9.59 14.73 5.84
CA VAL A 193 10.74 13.80 5.90
C VAL A 193 11.80 14.15 4.85
N MET A 194 11.36 14.42 3.61
CA MET A 194 12.28 14.73 2.52
C MET A 194 12.95 16.10 2.72
N ALA A 195 12.27 17.09 3.30
CA ALA A 195 12.87 18.38 3.63
C ALA A 195 14.03 18.20 4.63
N GLU A 196 13.79 17.52 5.76
CA GLU A 196 14.84 17.25 6.75
C GLU A 196 16.00 16.45 6.14
N VAL A 197 15.72 15.39 5.38
CA VAL A 197 16.77 14.60 4.72
C VAL A 197 17.63 15.48 3.81
N LEU A 198 17.02 16.39 3.03
CA LEU A 198 17.77 17.28 2.14
C LEU A 198 18.55 18.34 2.90
N GLU A 199 18.05 18.85 4.02
CA GLU A 199 18.80 19.79 4.87
C GLU A 199 20.06 19.14 5.43
N PHE A 200 19.95 17.91 5.96
CA PHE A 200 21.10 17.14 6.41
C PHE A 200 22.07 16.80 5.27
N ALA A 201 21.55 16.46 4.09
CA ALA A 201 22.37 16.14 2.93
C ALA A 201 23.16 17.38 2.45
N ASP A 202 22.52 18.56 2.38
CA ASP A 202 23.17 19.82 2.00
C ASP A 202 24.23 20.23 3.03
N ALA A 203 23.92 20.08 4.33
CA ALA A 203 24.87 20.35 5.42
C ALA A 203 26.17 19.52 5.34
N LEU A 204 26.09 18.33 4.76
CA LEU A 204 27.20 17.39 4.62
C LEU A 204 27.82 17.37 3.22
N ASP A 205 27.37 18.23 2.30
CA ASP A 205 27.76 18.23 0.88
C ASP A 205 27.58 16.85 0.23
N LYS A 206 26.45 16.20 0.54
CA LYS A 206 26.07 14.87 0.05
C LYS A 206 24.87 14.95 -0.87
N THR A 207 24.85 14.10 -1.90
CA THR A 207 23.63 13.85 -2.66
C THR A 207 22.74 12.82 -1.95
N PRO A 208 21.42 12.78 -2.21
CA PRO A 208 20.52 11.83 -1.55
C PRO A 208 20.91 10.36 -1.71
N ASP A 209 21.58 9.98 -2.80
CA ASP A 209 22.09 8.63 -3.04
C ASP A 209 23.35 8.28 -2.22
N GLN A 210 24.02 9.28 -1.64
CA GLN A 210 25.19 9.11 -0.76
C GLN A 210 24.82 9.20 0.73
N PHE A 211 23.61 9.64 1.03
CA PHE A 211 23.13 9.87 2.39
C PHE A 211 22.76 8.55 3.09
N VAL A 212 23.23 8.36 4.33
CA VAL A 212 22.99 7.14 5.13
C VAL A 212 22.45 7.48 6.51
N ILE A 213 21.86 6.51 7.20
CA ILE A 213 21.24 6.71 8.53
C ILE A 213 22.22 7.32 9.55
N ASP A 214 23.48 6.89 9.55
CA ASP A 214 24.50 7.40 10.48
C ASP A 214 24.77 8.90 10.31
N ASP A 215 24.47 9.48 9.15
CA ASP A 215 24.66 10.91 8.87
C ASP A 215 23.78 11.81 9.76
N PHE A 216 22.62 11.33 10.20
CA PHE A 216 21.76 12.05 11.15
C PHE A 216 22.41 12.25 12.53
N THR A 217 23.48 11.52 12.82
CA THR A 217 24.19 11.63 14.11
C THR A 217 25.29 12.69 14.10
N ASP A 218 25.64 13.25 12.94
CA ASP A 218 26.67 14.28 12.82
C ASP A 218 26.27 15.57 13.54
N GLU A 219 27.10 16.03 14.48
CA GLU A 219 26.78 17.21 15.30
C GLU A 219 26.73 18.51 14.49
N SER A 220 27.58 18.64 13.47
CA SER A 220 27.64 19.84 12.64
C SER A 220 26.43 19.96 11.74
N ALA A 221 25.98 18.84 11.15
CA ALA A 221 24.75 18.80 10.37
C ALA A 221 23.53 19.09 11.25
N ARG A 222 23.48 18.55 12.47
CA ARG A 222 22.38 18.85 13.40
C ARG A 222 22.31 20.31 13.79
N ASP A 223 23.45 20.97 13.97
CA ASP A 223 23.48 22.40 14.26
C ASP A 223 23.07 23.24 13.05
N PHE A 224 23.51 22.87 11.84
CA PHE A 224 23.04 23.47 10.59
C PHE A 224 21.51 23.41 10.47
N VAL A 225 20.94 22.21 10.62
CA VAL A 225 19.49 22.00 10.55
C VAL A 225 18.76 22.79 11.63
N ARG A 226 19.21 22.74 12.88
CA ARG A 226 18.61 23.53 13.97
C ARG A 226 18.60 25.03 13.68
N THR A 227 19.63 25.54 13.02
CA THR A 227 19.70 26.97 12.66
C THR A 227 18.63 27.32 11.63
N ILE A 228 18.44 26.50 10.59
CA ILE A 228 17.36 26.71 9.61
C ILE A 228 15.99 26.55 10.26
N GLU A 229 15.79 25.48 11.02
CA GLU A 229 14.53 25.17 11.69
C GLU A 229 14.13 26.20 12.75
N SER A 230 15.09 26.97 13.28
CA SER A 230 14.77 28.13 14.14
C SER A 230 13.97 29.22 13.43
N LYS A 231 13.95 29.20 12.08
CA LYS A 231 13.15 30.07 11.21
C LYS A 231 11.83 29.44 10.75
N ALA A 232 11.58 28.18 11.10
CA ALA A 232 10.37 27.47 10.70
C ALA A 232 9.12 28.02 11.41
N VAL A 233 8.04 28.20 10.65
CA VAL A 233 6.71 28.53 11.20
C VAL A 233 5.95 27.23 11.48
N ASN A 234 5.31 27.15 12.64
CA ASN A 234 4.71 25.96 13.24
C ASN A 234 3.88 25.08 12.25
N TYR A 235 4.08 23.76 12.31
CA TYR A 235 3.61 22.80 11.31
C TYR A 235 2.10 22.49 11.37
N GLU A 236 1.42 22.50 10.21
CA GLU A 236 0.13 21.84 10.03
C GLU A 236 0.31 20.36 9.61
N LYS A 237 -0.69 19.51 9.90
CA LYS A 237 -0.60 18.04 9.78
C LYS A 237 -0.42 17.48 8.34
N SER A 238 -0.71 18.27 7.29
CA SER A 238 -0.53 17.89 5.86
C SER A 238 -0.93 19.05 4.94
N THR A 239 -0.24 19.21 3.79
CA THR A 239 -0.59 20.06 2.61
C THR A 239 -1.47 21.28 2.92
N GLY A 240 -1.09 22.04 3.95
CA GLY A 240 -1.79 23.20 4.46
C GLY A 240 -1.06 24.47 4.05
N PHE A 241 -1.80 25.56 3.92
CA PHE A 241 -1.26 26.85 3.47
C PHE A 241 -0.40 27.46 4.59
N PHE A 242 0.83 27.87 4.28
CA PHE A 242 1.66 28.65 5.20
C PHE A 242 1.01 30.03 5.40
N GLY A 243 0.52 30.30 6.61
CA GLY A 243 -0.12 31.57 7.02
C GLY A 243 0.81 32.46 7.83
#